data_AF-I2CRM2-F1
#
_entry.id   AF-I2CRM2-F1
#
_cell.length_a   1.000
_cell.length_b   1.000
_cell.length_c   1.000
_cell.angle_alpha   90.00
_cell.angle_beta   90.00
_cell.angle_gamma   90.00
#
_symmetry.space_group_name_H-M   'P 1'
#
loop_
_entity.id
_entity.type
_entity.pdbx_description
1 polymer ?
#
loop_
_entity_poly.entity_id
_entity_poly.type
_entity_poly.pdbx_seq_one_letter_code
_entity_poly.pdbx_strand_id
1 'polypeptide(L)'
;MRQALARRVSPTGRVRCILSAKHSRELVGRLAPRTPVAPDQPLSPKDGVVDFIPSDSRAPRLLVPRLECPYAFLQRPMDFVDKIFLVRMKEVWKADSARPFGEQARCLGEAGEINVETDALLQSHG
;
A
#
# COMPACT_ATOMS: atom_id res chain seq x y z
N MET A 1 17.24 29.85 -39.37
CA MET A 1 16.61 28.53 -39.62
C MET A 1 16.15 27.95 -38.29
N ARG A 2 14.84 27.90 -38.03
CA ARG A 2 14.26 27.22 -36.86
C ARG A 2 13.99 25.76 -37.26
N GLN A 3 14.75 24.80 -36.73
CA GLN A 3 14.39 23.38 -36.86
C GLN A 3 13.10 23.17 -36.07
N ALA A 4 12.01 22.83 -36.78
CA ALA A 4 10.80 22.33 -36.17
C ALA A 4 11.11 20.96 -35.55
N LEU A 5 11.03 20.85 -34.23
CA LEU A 5 11.03 19.57 -33.53
C LEU A 5 9.79 18.79 -34.01
N ALA A 6 10.00 17.84 -34.92
CA ALA A 6 8.95 16.94 -35.36
C ALA A 6 8.35 16.24 -34.12
N ARG A 7 7.05 16.44 -33.92
CA ARG A 7 6.30 15.90 -32.79
C ARG A 7 6.38 14.37 -32.85
N ARG A 8 7.20 13.76 -32.00
CA ARG A 8 7.37 12.30 -31.96
C ARG A 8 6.08 11.68 -31.44
N VAL A 9 5.27 11.13 -32.35
CA VAL A 9 4.08 10.34 -31.99
C VAL A 9 4.55 8.95 -31.61
N SER A 10 4.21 8.51 -30.40
CA SER A 10 4.50 7.15 -29.91
C SER A 10 3.22 6.30 -29.96
N PRO A 11 3.27 5.03 -30.40
CA PRO A 11 2.13 4.13 -30.31
C PRO A 11 1.64 3.98 -28.86
N THR A 12 0.31 3.90 -28.67
CA THR A 12 -0.33 3.72 -27.36
C THR A 12 -1.22 2.47 -27.35
N GLY A 13 -1.50 1.95 -26.16
CA GLY A 13 -2.37 0.78 -25.98
C GLY A 13 -3.16 0.87 -24.68
N ARG A 14 -4.20 0.03 -24.56
CA ARG A 14 -5.01 -0.11 -23.36
C ARG A 14 -5.05 -1.57 -22.93
N VAL A 15 -4.79 -1.82 -21.65
CA VAL A 15 -4.93 -3.16 -21.06
C VAL A 15 -6.39 -3.59 -21.15
N ARG A 16 -6.65 -4.75 -21.77
CA ARG A 16 -7.99 -5.35 -21.89
C ARG A 16 -8.19 -6.54 -20.97
N CYS A 17 -7.15 -7.36 -20.82
CA CYS A 17 -7.15 -8.50 -19.93
C CYS A 17 -5.75 -8.67 -19.32
N ILE A 18 -5.71 -9.37 -18.18
CA ILE A 18 -4.48 -9.83 -17.54
C ILE A 18 -4.47 -11.35 -17.72
N LEU A 19 -3.59 -11.85 -18.58
CA LEU A 19 -3.49 -13.29 -18.87
C LEU A 19 -2.88 -14.07 -17.71
N SER A 20 -1.97 -13.44 -16.96
CA SER A 20 -1.31 -14.03 -15.79
C SER A 20 -0.90 -12.93 -14.82
N ALA A 21 -1.27 -13.08 -13.56
CA ALA A 21 -0.84 -12.20 -12.48
C ALA A 21 0.46 -12.74 -11.87
N LYS A 22 1.61 -12.20 -12.31
CA LYS A 22 2.94 -12.65 -11.84
C LYS A 22 3.47 -11.92 -10.61
N HIS A 23 2.83 -10.82 -10.22
CA HIS A 23 3.24 -10.04 -9.06
C HIS A 23 2.86 -10.79 -7.77
N SER A 24 3.74 -10.85 -6.77
CA SER A 24 3.55 -11.57 -5.49
C SER A 24 2.31 -11.11 -4.71
N ARG A 25 1.96 -9.82 -4.87
CA ARG A 25 0.88 -9.09 -4.18
C ARG A 25 1.19 -8.80 -2.71
N GLU A 26 2.36 -9.17 -2.24
CA GLU A 26 2.91 -8.73 -0.96
C GLU A 26 3.48 -7.32 -1.15
N LEU A 27 2.91 -6.33 -0.48
CA LEU A 27 3.33 -4.95 -0.58
C LEU A 27 3.89 -4.47 0.75
N VAL A 28 5.04 -3.82 0.69
CA VAL A 28 5.67 -3.13 1.81
C VAL A 28 5.28 -1.66 1.78
N GLY A 29 5.00 -1.08 2.95
CA GLY A 29 4.58 0.31 3.06
C GLY A 29 4.23 0.69 4.49
N ARG A 30 3.39 1.71 4.63
CA ARG A 30 2.89 2.19 5.94
C ARG A 30 1.38 2.25 5.99
N LEU A 31 0.83 2.04 7.18
CA LEU A 31 -0.59 2.30 7.47
C LEU A 31 -0.79 3.74 7.91
N ALA A 32 -1.88 4.36 7.44
CA ALA A 32 -2.27 5.71 7.78
C ALA A 32 -3.76 5.75 8.14
N PRO A 33 -4.12 6.26 9.34
CA PRO A 33 -5.50 6.60 9.65
C PRO A 33 -6.11 7.53 8.60
N ARG A 34 -7.38 7.30 8.26
CA ARG A 34 -8.11 8.16 7.31
C ARG A 34 -8.65 9.42 7.96
N THR A 35 -8.94 9.34 9.25
CA THR A 35 -9.32 10.46 10.10
C THR A 35 -8.10 10.89 10.92
N PRO A 36 -7.93 12.19 11.19
CA PRO A 36 -6.91 12.65 12.12
C PRO A 36 -7.12 12.02 13.50
N VAL A 37 -6.07 11.40 14.04
CA VAL A 37 -6.06 10.81 15.39
C VAL A 37 -5.04 11.57 16.22
N ALA A 38 -5.42 12.01 17.41
CA ALA A 38 -4.49 12.63 18.34
C ALA A 38 -3.46 11.60 18.86
N PRO A 39 -2.29 12.04 19.34
CA PRO A 39 -1.39 11.15 20.08
C PRO A 39 -2.14 10.42 21.21
N ASP A 40 -1.76 9.16 21.46
CA ASP A 40 -2.33 8.30 22.50
C ASP A 40 -3.83 7.95 22.37
N GLN A 41 -4.52 8.36 21.30
CA GLN A 41 -5.92 8.00 21.07
C GLN A 41 -6.07 6.80 20.14
N PRO A 42 -7.05 5.92 20.38
CA PRO A 42 -7.36 4.82 19.49
C PRO A 42 -8.02 5.31 18.21
N LEU A 43 -7.89 4.52 17.14
CA LEU A 43 -8.60 4.73 15.89
C LEU A 43 -10.11 4.57 16.14
N SER A 44 -10.89 5.57 15.70
CA SER A 44 -12.35 5.61 15.85
C SER A 44 -13.00 4.29 15.39
N PRO A 45 -13.98 3.74 16.14
CA PRO A 45 -14.72 2.56 15.71
C PRO A 45 -15.49 2.75 14.39
N LYS A 46 -15.76 4.01 14.01
CA LYS A 46 -16.41 4.36 12.73
C LYS A 46 -15.48 4.18 11.53
N ASP A 47 -14.17 4.13 11.76
CA ASP A 47 -13.18 3.88 10.72
C ASP A 47 -13.10 2.39 10.43
N GLY A 48 -13.97 1.95 9.52
CA GLY A 48 -14.01 0.56 9.04
C GLY A 48 -12.83 0.18 8.15
N VAL A 49 -12.07 1.16 7.64
CA VAL A 49 -10.91 0.95 6.76
C VAL A 49 -9.79 1.95 7.07
N VAL A 50 -8.56 1.52 6.83
CA VAL A 50 -7.31 2.28 6.99
C VAL A 50 -6.63 2.40 5.62
N ASP A 51 -5.94 3.51 5.36
CA ASP A 51 -5.18 3.67 4.12
C ASP A 51 -3.83 2.98 4.26
N PHE A 52 -3.48 2.14 3.29
CA PHE A 52 -2.12 1.62 3.15
C PHE A 52 -1.42 2.32 2.00
N ILE A 53 -0.20 2.78 2.26
CA ILE A 53 0.63 3.54 1.35
C ILE A 53 1.86 2.67 1.04
N PRO A 54 1.91 2.02 -0.14
CA PRO A 54 3.07 1.24 -0.54
C PRO A 54 4.31 2.11 -0.68
N SER A 55 5.47 1.53 -0.38
CA SER A 55 6.78 2.13 -0.63
C SER A 55 7.13 2.13 -2.12
N ASP A 56 6.72 1.09 -2.87
CA ASP A 56 6.83 1.06 -4.32
C ASP A 56 5.76 1.94 -4.97
N SER A 57 6.19 3.01 -5.64
CA SER A 57 5.32 3.99 -6.31
C SER A 57 4.52 3.42 -7.49
N ARG A 58 4.89 2.25 -8.00
CA ARG A 58 4.16 1.54 -9.06
C ARG A 58 2.93 0.82 -8.51
N ALA A 59 2.92 0.51 -7.21
CA ALA A 59 1.81 -0.17 -6.56
C ALA A 59 0.71 0.82 -6.17
N PRO A 60 -0.58 0.45 -6.34
CA PRO A 60 -1.68 1.30 -5.92
C PRO A 60 -1.80 1.36 -4.39
N ARG A 61 -2.30 2.47 -3.86
CA ARG A 61 -2.71 2.55 -2.44
C ARG A 61 -3.84 1.58 -2.17
N LEU A 62 -3.78 0.88 -1.03
CA LEU A 62 -4.79 -0.10 -0.65
C LEU A 62 -5.76 0.45 0.40
N LEU A 63 -6.95 -0.13 0.43
CA LEU A 63 -7.89 -0.04 1.53
C LEU A 63 -7.75 -1.28 2.42
N VAL A 64 -7.27 -1.12 3.65
CA VAL A 64 -7.13 -2.23 4.59
C VAL A 64 -8.31 -2.21 5.56
N PRO A 65 -9.19 -3.24 5.57
CA PRO A 65 -10.27 -3.33 6.54
C PRO A 65 -9.72 -3.32 7.97
N ARG A 66 -10.46 -2.71 8.90
CA ARG A 66 -10.07 -2.63 10.32
C ARG A 66 -9.72 -3.99 10.91
N LEU A 67 -10.45 -5.04 10.53
CA LEU A 67 -10.24 -6.41 11.01
C LEU A 67 -8.93 -7.05 10.53
N GLU A 68 -8.36 -6.52 9.44
CA GLU A 68 -7.09 -6.97 8.87
C GLU A 68 -5.89 -6.20 9.44
N CYS A 69 -6.13 -5.19 10.28
CA CYS A 69 -5.09 -4.39 10.92
C CYS A 69 -4.66 -4.97 12.27
N PRO A 70 -3.38 -4.85 12.67
CA PRO A 70 -2.94 -5.23 14.00
C PRO A 70 -3.70 -4.48 15.09
N TYR A 71 -4.13 -5.19 16.14
CA TYR A 71 -4.86 -4.57 17.25
C TYR A 71 -4.08 -3.45 17.93
N ALA A 72 -2.76 -3.60 18.07
CA ALA A 72 -1.89 -2.57 18.63
C ALA A 72 -1.94 -1.25 17.82
N PHE A 73 -1.95 -1.35 16.48
CA PHE A 73 -2.14 -0.18 15.62
C PHE A 73 -3.50 0.48 15.83
N LEU A 74 -4.57 -0.30 16.03
CA LEU A 74 -5.90 0.24 16.26
C LEU A 74 -6.00 1.00 17.60
N GLN A 75 -5.21 0.62 18.60
CA GLN A 75 -5.19 1.28 19.90
C GLN A 75 -4.33 2.55 19.91
N ARG A 76 -3.19 2.54 19.20
CA ARG A 76 -2.22 3.64 19.21
C ARG A 76 -1.62 3.85 17.82
N PRO A 77 -2.41 4.30 16.83
CA PRO A 77 -1.96 4.37 15.43
C PRO A 77 -0.78 5.33 15.23
N MET A 78 -0.69 6.38 16.06
CA MET A 78 0.40 7.36 15.99
C MET A 78 1.77 6.80 16.38
N ASP A 79 1.82 5.70 17.14
CA ASP A 79 3.08 5.01 17.48
C ASP A 79 3.65 4.21 16.30
N PHE A 80 2.89 4.07 15.22
CA PHE A 80 3.25 3.26 14.04
C PHE A 80 3.56 4.11 12.81
N VAL A 81 3.70 5.44 12.96
CA VAL A 81 3.97 6.36 11.84
C VAL A 81 5.29 6.03 11.14
N ASP A 82 6.32 5.63 11.91
CA ASP A 82 7.66 5.30 11.42
C ASP A 82 7.89 3.79 11.26
N LYS A 83 6.83 2.98 11.33
CA LYS A 83 6.91 1.52 11.20
C LYS A 83 6.61 1.04 9.78
N ILE A 84 7.31 -0.01 9.38
CA ILE A 84 7.11 -0.71 8.13
C ILE A 84 6.05 -1.79 8.32
N PHE A 85 5.11 -1.85 7.39
CA PHE A 85 4.08 -2.86 7.31
C PHE A 85 4.20 -3.66 6.03
N LEU A 86 3.89 -4.95 6.11
CA LEU A 86 3.56 -5.78 4.96
C LEU A 86 2.05 -5.96 4.90
N VAL A 87 1.48 -5.79 3.70
CA VAL A 87 0.07 -6.01 3.42
C VAL A 87 -0.05 -6.81 2.13
N ARG A 88 -0.86 -7.86 2.16
CA ARG A 88 -1.22 -8.62 0.97
C ARG A 88 -2.37 -7.91 0.25
N MET A 89 -2.20 -7.61 -1.03
CA MET A 89 -3.29 -7.10 -1.85
C MET A 89 -4.23 -8.24 -2.24
N LYS A 90 -5.54 -8.07 -2.00
CA LYS A 90 -6.55 -9.05 -2.41
C LYS A 90 -6.50 -9.30 -3.91
N GLU A 91 -6.70 -10.56 -4.29
CA GLU A 91 -6.65 -10.97 -5.70
C GLU A 91 -7.72 -10.27 -6.54
N VAL A 92 -8.92 -10.12 -5.97
CA VAL A 92 -10.05 -9.48 -6.65
C VAL A 92 -10.03 -7.96 -6.42
N TRP A 93 -9.61 -7.22 -7.44
CA TRP A 93 -9.88 -5.79 -7.56
C TRP A 93 -11.13 -5.57 -8.40
N LYS A 94 -12.25 -5.25 -7.74
CA LYS A 94 -13.52 -5.00 -8.42
C LYS A 94 -13.47 -3.74 -9.28
N ALA A 95 -14.12 -3.78 -10.45
CA ALA A 95 -14.08 -2.70 -11.44
C ALA A 95 -14.76 -1.40 -10.98
N ASP A 96 -15.69 -1.49 -10.02
CA ASP A 96 -16.37 -0.35 -9.38
C ASP A 96 -15.54 0.28 -8.25
N SER A 97 -14.46 -0.38 -7.82
CA SER A 97 -13.59 0.13 -6.76
C SER A 97 -12.40 0.89 -7.33
N ALA A 98 -12.19 2.12 -6.89
CA ALA A 98 -11.02 2.92 -7.27
C ALA A 98 -9.70 2.40 -6.67
N ARG A 99 -9.77 1.64 -5.57
CA ARG A 99 -8.61 1.08 -4.87
C ARG A 99 -8.82 -0.41 -4.57
N PRO A 100 -7.78 -1.25 -4.66
CA PRO A 100 -7.87 -2.62 -4.20
C PRO A 100 -7.91 -2.68 -2.68
N PHE A 101 -8.46 -3.78 -2.15
CA PHE A 101 -8.42 -4.07 -0.73
C PHE A 101 -7.10 -4.77 -0.37
N GLY A 102 -6.61 -4.49 0.83
CA GLY A 102 -5.55 -5.26 1.48
C GLY A 102 -6.11 -6.25 2.49
N GLU A 103 -5.31 -7.24 2.84
CA GLU A 103 -5.56 -8.21 3.91
C GLU A 103 -4.27 -8.53 4.65
N GLN A 104 -4.41 -9.12 5.85
CA GLN A 104 -3.31 -9.63 6.66
C GLN A 104 -2.19 -8.60 6.90
N ALA A 105 -2.55 -7.38 7.32
CA ALA A 105 -1.55 -6.37 7.60
C ALA A 105 -0.71 -6.76 8.81
N ARG A 106 0.61 -6.79 8.65
CA ARG A 106 1.57 -7.11 9.71
C ARG A 106 2.63 -6.02 9.82
N CYS A 107 2.99 -5.67 11.05
CA CYS A 107 4.10 -4.76 11.33
C CYS A 107 5.41 -5.56 11.27
N LEU A 108 6.36 -5.13 10.45
CA LEU A 108 7.69 -5.73 10.37
C LEU A 108 8.63 -5.12 11.41
N GLY A 109 8.56 -3.79 11.62
CA GLY A 109 9.38 -3.10 12.62
C GLY A 109 9.59 -1.63 12.28
N GLU A 110 10.61 -1.01 12.86
CA GLU A 110 10.95 0.39 12.61
C GLU A 110 11.63 0.59 11.26
N ALA A 111 11.25 1.64 10.54
CA ALA A 111 11.92 2.05 9.33
C ALA A 111 13.38 2.44 9.60
N GLY A 112 14.28 2.09 8.69
CA GLY A 112 15.72 2.31 8.85
C GLY A 112 16.46 1.25 9.69
N GLU A 113 15.76 0.34 10.37
CA GLU A 113 16.43 -0.82 10.99
C GLU A 113 16.81 -1.82 9.90
N ILE A 114 18.09 -2.21 9.86
CA ILE A 114 18.66 -2.95 8.73
C ILE A 114 17.96 -4.31 8.51
N ASN A 115 17.63 -5.03 9.58
CA ASN A 115 17.01 -6.34 9.45
C ASN A 115 15.57 -6.23 8.95
N VAL A 116 14.83 -5.23 9.41
CA VAL A 116 13.46 -4.92 8.98
C VAL A 116 13.43 -4.50 7.51
N GLU A 117 14.32 -3.59 7.09
CA GLU A 117 14.42 -3.16 5.69
C GLU A 117 14.81 -4.33 4.78
N THR A 118 15.72 -5.19 5.24
CA THR A 118 16.16 -6.38 4.49
C THR A 118 15.02 -7.39 4.33
N ASP A 119 14.30 -7.71 5.40
CA ASP A 119 13.13 -8.59 5.33
C ASP A 119 12.06 -7.98 4.43
N ALA A 120 11.76 -6.68 4.57
CA ALA A 120 10.80 -5.99 3.72
C ALA A 120 11.18 -6.09 2.22
N LEU A 121 12.46 -5.91 1.88
CA LEU A 121 12.93 -6.05 0.50
C LEU A 121 12.74 -7.48 -0.03
N LEU A 122 13.05 -8.49 0.78
CA LEU A 122 12.86 -9.90 0.43
C LEU A 122 11.38 -10.26 0.23
N GLN A 123 10.49 -9.78 1.09
CA GLN A 123 9.05 -10.05 1.00
C GLN A 123 8.40 -9.38 -0.22
N SER A 124 8.83 -8.17 -0.57
CA SER A 124 8.26 -7.41 -1.69
C SER A 124 8.69 -7.93 -3.07
N HIS A 125 9.85 -8.59 -3.16
CA HIS A 125 10.44 -9.06 -4.42
C HIS A 125 10.62 -10.58 -4.51
N GLY A 126 10.09 -11.32 -3.54
CA GLY A 126 10.06 -12.79 -3.52
C GLY A 126 9.00 -13.41 -4.42
#